data_AF-A0A4R4LM89-F1
#
_entry.id   AF-A0A4R4LM89-F1
#
_cell.length_a   1.000
_cell.length_b   1.000
_cell.length_c   1.000
_cell.angle_alpha   90.00
_cell.angle_beta   90.00
_cell.angle_gamma   90.00
#
_symmetry.space_group_name_H-M   'P 1'
#
loop_
_entity.id
_entity.type
_entity.pdbx_description
1 polymer ?
#
loop_
_entity_poly.entity_id
_entity_poly.type
_entity_poly.pdbx_seq_one_letter_code
_entity_poly.pdbx_strand_id
1 'polypeptide(L)'
;MAYFVLPGTGKRVYRLAIARRIVDGTARGARDRSPAGLARRRTRVLRRALRPSRRLRIGLGPWLRALPAQLPDPALTAMLARLDPHVRVAYVLRHMQGLPPYAVRDQLVELGVRDPWAMIRAADEVPPPSARRSGRFESALRPVRTRSTAPLAVAAVLTAALVAALVLTDGDERDDEPAAREPRLVAAAPDAWTRGRTLDAWPPRGDLVRDRAFTRRAAAAWEAAPGERAARRPGAAPQLLYAGRDGGAPLAVLRLGDRIALYTPGGGLDVAAAGTDPSAPIALGGGRYLLAPWDASPETLAGERLAVSSGVTAPARAGTDCGRGPLFHLGGRTVGDLGGPRATVLAYHSPDYRPGRTERPARLGPEGRKVWNRLACQTDPGPVSEAMAWNFWSGTIPHGGKHADWVCTRLTRIDGRTTASATLLGAKDRATGACDARRPVSGTWWKSPSGRWYYLAAAARGLVPHAEGVDRSTTRHRLLVAPAARTSPVTVTAR
;
A
#
# COMPACT_ATOMS: atom_id res chain seq x y z
N MET A 1 12.87 -3.36 14.71
CA MET A 1 14.33 -3.41 14.93
C MET A 1 14.80 -2.45 16.03
N ALA A 2 14.85 -1.12 15.85
CA ALA A 2 15.43 -0.19 16.83
C ALA A 2 14.87 -0.34 18.26
N TYR A 3 13.55 -0.54 18.40
CA TYR A 3 12.89 -0.77 19.69
C TYR A 3 13.43 -1.98 20.46
N PHE A 4 13.72 -3.07 19.74
CA PHE A 4 14.18 -4.34 20.31
C PHE A 4 15.67 -4.32 20.65
N VAL A 5 16.44 -3.42 20.02
CA VAL A 5 17.88 -3.27 20.26
C VAL A 5 18.16 -2.31 21.42
N LEU A 6 17.28 -1.33 21.66
CA LEU A 6 17.45 -0.38 22.75
C LEU A 6 17.58 -1.08 24.12
N PRO A 7 18.34 -0.50 25.07
CA PRO A 7 18.43 -0.99 26.44
C PRO A 7 17.06 -1.24 27.07
N GLY A 8 16.99 -2.24 27.96
CA GLY A 8 15.77 -2.60 28.69
C GLY A 8 15.28 -1.57 29.71
N THR A 9 15.95 -0.42 29.82
CA THR A 9 15.73 0.56 30.89
C THR A 9 14.66 1.59 30.52
N GLY A 10 13.77 1.90 31.47
CA GLY A 10 12.71 2.92 31.34
C GLY A 10 11.35 2.40 30.85
N LYS A 11 10.31 3.25 30.86
CA LYS A 11 8.96 2.84 30.46
C LYS A 11 8.90 2.52 28.95
N ARG A 12 8.17 1.47 28.59
CA ARG A 12 8.10 0.93 27.21
C ARG A 12 7.66 1.97 26.16
N VAL A 13 6.77 2.86 26.54
CA VAL A 13 6.25 3.99 25.75
C VAL A 13 7.39 4.94 25.34
N TYR A 14 8.26 5.32 26.30
CA TYR A 14 9.43 6.16 26.03
C TYR A 14 10.45 5.45 25.14
N ARG A 15 10.66 4.14 25.34
CA ARG A 15 11.57 3.38 24.49
C ARG A 15 11.09 3.32 23.05
N LEU A 16 9.78 3.20 22.82
CA LEU A 16 9.21 3.26 21.47
C LEU A 16 9.37 4.64 20.84
N ALA A 17 9.13 5.71 21.60
CA ALA A 17 9.36 7.07 21.13
C ALA A 17 10.84 7.31 20.74
N ILE A 18 11.79 6.83 21.55
CA ILE A 18 13.23 6.91 21.26
C ILE A 18 13.58 6.09 20.01
N ALA A 19 13.07 4.86 19.90
CA ALA A 19 13.29 4.01 18.72
C ALA A 19 12.82 4.70 17.44
N ARG A 20 11.64 5.34 17.49
CA ARG A 20 11.05 6.06 16.37
C ARG A 20 11.89 7.28 16.02
N ARG A 21 12.33 8.06 17.01
CA ARG A 21 13.25 9.20 16.82
C ARG A 21 14.58 8.79 16.17
N ILE A 22 15.11 7.62 16.51
CA ILE A 22 16.33 7.07 15.90
C ILE A 22 16.08 6.70 14.42
N VAL A 23 14.96 6.02 14.11
CA VAL A 23 14.65 5.58 12.74
C VAL A 23 14.40 6.75 11.80
N ASP A 24 13.72 7.78 12.29
CA ASP A 24 13.39 8.97 11.49
C ASP A 24 14.61 9.89 11.36
N GLY A 25 15.42 10.05 12.42
CA GLY A 25 16.66 10.84 12.38
C GLY A 25 17.82 10.20 11.58
N THR A 26 17.67 8.95 11.15
CA THR A 26 18.67 8.24 10.32
C THR A 26 18.27 8.13 8.85
N ALA A 27 17.05 8.56 8.50
CA ALA A 27 16.54 8.56 7.13
C ALA A 27 17.16 9.70 6.32
N ARG A 28 17.76 9.38 5.17
CA ARG A 28 18.39 10.34 4.23
C ARG A 28 17.67 10.41 2.88
N GLY A 29 16.39 10.05 2.84
CA GLY A 29 15.54 10.16 1.65
C GLY A 29 15.99 9.25 0.51
N ALA A 30 16.23 9.82 -0.68
CA ALA A 30 16.53 9.08 -1.91
C ALA A 30 17.77 8.16 -1.80
N ARG A 31 18.76 8.53 -0.98
CA ARG A 31 20.01 7.76 -0.79
C ARG A 31 19.84 6.43 -0.05
N ASP A 32 18.71 6.24 0.61
CA ASP A 32 18.39 5.01 1.36
C ASP A 32 17.45 4.08 0.58
N ARG A 33 17.12 4.36 -0.70
CA ARG A 33 16.19 3.55 -1.51
C ARG A 33 16.85 2.33 -2.17
N SER A 34 18.17 2.35 -2.37
CA SER A 34 18.90 1.21 -2.93
C SER A 34 19.15 0.12 -1.86
N PRO A 35 19.36 -1.15 -2.24
CA PRO A 35 19.70 -2.22 -1.29
C PRO A 35 20.91 -1.87 -0.40
N ALA A 36 21.97 -1.29 -0.99
CA ALA A 36 23.14 -0.82 -0.25
C ALA A 36 22.83 0.39 0.66
N GLY A 37 21.91 1.27 0.24
CA GLY A 37 21.40 2.37 1.05
C GLY A 37 20.63 1.88 2.28
N LEU A 38 19.78 0.86 2.11
CA LEU A 38 19.05 0.22 3.20
C LEU A 38 19.98 -0.47 4.20
N ALA A 39 21.01 -1.17 3.74
CA ALA A 39 22.03 -1.77 4.59
C ALA A 39 22.76 -0.72 5.44
N ARG A 40 23.26 0.35 4.81
CA ARG A 40 23.90 1.47 5.53
C ARG A 40 22.95 2.17 6.51
N ARG A 41 21.67 2.30 6.15
CA ARG A 41 20.65 2.84 7.07
C ARG A 41 20.46 1.92 8.28
N ARG A 42 20.41 0.61 8.06
CA ARG A 42 20.30 -0.40 9.12
C ARG A 42 21.46 -0.26 10.10
N THR A 43 22.70 -0.17 9.61
CA THR A 43 23.90 0.02 10.44
C THR A 43 23.83 1.31 11.26
N ARG A 44 23.40 2.44 10.66
CA ARG A 44 23.22 3.71 11.40
C ARG A 44 22.18 3.61 12.51
N VAL A 45 21.06 2.92 12.24
CA VAL A 45 20.00 2.69 13.24
C VAL A 45 20.53 1.83 14.38
N LEU A 46 21.21 0.72 14.07
CA LEU A 46 21.77 -0.20 15.07
C LEU A 46 22.81 0.50 15.95
N ARG A 47 23.74 1.25 15.34
CA ARG A 47 24.77 2.01 16.07
C ARG A 47 24.16 3.00 17.05
N ARG A 48 23.10 3.72 16.64
CA ARG A 48 22.42 4.70 17.49
C ARG A 48 21.49 4.05 18.54
N ALA A 49 20.98 2.85 18.28
CA ALA A 49 20.16 2.09 19.22
C ALA A 49 21.00 1.38 20.29
N LEU A 50 22.21 0.92 19.95
CA LEU A 50 23.16 0.33 20.91
C LEU A 50 23.64 1.36 21.94
N ARG A 51 23.85 2.61 21.52
CA ARG A 51 24.33 3.70 22.39
C ARG A 51 23.43 4.94 22.24
N PRO A 52 22.21 4.92 22.83
CA PRO A 52 21.30 6.05 22.70
C PRO A 52 21.80 7.26 23.52
N SER A 53 22.06 8.39 22.85
CA SER A 53 22.48 9.63 23.53
C SER A 53 21.40 10.12 24.50
N ARG A 54 21.79 10.64 25.68
CA ARG A 54 20.86 11.21 26.68
C ARG A 54 19.94 12.30 26.09
N ARG A 55 20.43 13.08 25.12
CA ARG A 55 19.67 14.12 24.39
C ARG A 55 18.42 13.59 23.65
N LEU A 56 18.37 12.31 23.30
CA LEU A 56 17.19 11.70 22.66
C LEU A 56 15.97 11.66 23.61
N ARG A 57 16.19 11.76 24.93
CA ARG A 57 15.13 11.77 25.94
C ARG A 57 14.42 13.13 26.08
N ILE A 58 15.04 14.21 25.59
CA ILE A 58 14.51 15.57 25.71
C ILE A 58 13.49 15.85 24.59
N GLY A 59 12.32 16.39 24.93
CA GLY A 59 11.32 16.82 23.94
C GLY A 59 10.63 15.66 23.22
N LEU A 60 10.35 14.55 23.91
CA LEU A 60 9.66 13.39 23.33
C LEU A 60 8.15 13.59 23.13
N GLY A 61 7.58 14.72 23.56
CA GLY A 61 6.13 15.00 23.48
C GLY A 61 5.50 14.68 22.12
N PRO A 62 6.02 15.19 20.99
CA PRO A 62 5.48 14.88 19.66
C PRO A 62 5.56 13.39 19.28
N TRP A 63 6.55 12.67 19.80
CA TRP A 63 6.76 11.25 19.54
C TRP A 63 5.88 10.35 20.39
N LEU A 64 5.54 10.80 21.61
CA LEU A 64 4.60 10.12 22.50
C LEU A 64 3.16 10.19 21.99
N ARG A 65 2.78 11.28 21.31
CA ARG A 65 1.45 11.47 20.70
C ARG A 65 1.22 10.64 19.42
N ALA A 66 2.27 10.06 18.86
CA ALA A 66 2.23 9.30 17.60
C ALA A 66 2.49 7.80 17.82
N LEU A 67 2.26 7.30 19.04
CA LEU A 67 2.48 5.90 19.38
C LEU A 67 1.29 5.03 18.95
N PRO A 68 1.54 3.79 18.53
CA PRO A 68 0.48 2.84 18.20
C PRO A 68 -0.30 2.47 19.47
N ALA A 69 -1.58 2.14 19.31
CA ALA A 69 -2.43 1.71 20.42
C ALA A 69 -1.93 0.41 21.09
N GLN A 70 -1.23 -0.44 20.33
CA GLN A 70 -0.67 -1.69 20.83
C GLN A 70 0.86 -1.68 20.82
N LEU A 71 1.46 -1.95 21.98
CA LEU A 71 2.89 -2.12 22.15
C LEU A 71 3.32 -3.57 21.88
N PRO A 72 4.55 -3.80 21.39
CA PRO A 72 5.05 -5.16 21.16
C PRO A 72 5.14 -5.97 22.46
N ASP A 73 5.12 -7.29 22.30
CA ASP A 73 4.96 -8.26 23.40
C ASP A 73 5.90 -7.97 24.60
N PRO A 74 5.34 -7.82 25.82
CA PRO A 74 6.08 -7.74 27.07
C PRO A 74 7.18 -8.79 27.24
N ALA A 75 6.89 -10.05 26.91
CA ALA A 75 7.73 -11.19 27.26
C ALA A 75 8.98 -11.23 26.38
N LEU A 76 8.80 -11.12 25.06
CA LEU A 76 9.89 -10.97 24.09
C LEU A 76 10.81 -9.79 24.44
N THR A 77 10.19 -8.67 24.81
CA THR A 77 10.89 -7.46 25.19
C THR A 77 11.76 -7.63 26.44
N ALA A 78 11.26 -8.33 27.45
CA ALA A 78 11.97 -8.59 28.70
C ALA A 78 13.13 -9.58 28.50
N MET A 79 12.92 -10.61 27.67
CA MET A 79 13.97 -11.55 27.28
C MET A 79 15.13 -10.84 26.57
N LEU A 80 14.83 -10.02 25.55
CA LEU A 80 15.85 -9.28 24.79
C LEU A 80 16.62 -8.28 25.66
N ALA A 81 15.99 -7.73 26.69
CA ALA A 81 16.65 -6.82 27.63
C ALA A 81 17.74 -7.49 28.48
N ARG A 82 17.66 -8.81 28.70
CA ARG A 82 18.64 -9.59 29.47
C ARG A 82 19.86 -10.02 28.64
N LEU A 83 19.75 -9.99 27.31
CA LEU A 83 20.85 -10.34 26.41
C LEU A 83 21.89 -9.22 26.36
N ASP A 84 23.15 -9.62 26.16
CA ASP A 84 24.22 -8.69 25.78
C ASP A 84 23.79 -7.83 24.56
N PRO A 85 24.14 -6.54 24.49
CA PRO A 85 23.71 -5.66 23.41
C PRO A 85 24.03 -6.20 22.01
N HIS A 86 25.17 -6.86 21.81
CA HIS A 86 25.56 -7.39 20.49
C HIS A 86 24.86 -8.71 20.16
N VAL A 87 24.66 -9.60 21.15
CA VAL A 87 23.83 -10.81 21.02
C VAL A 87 22.38 -10.44 20.69
N ARG A 88 21.85 -9.40 21.32
CA ARG A 88 20.50 -8.86 21.04
C ARG A 88 20.37 -8.35 19.60
N VAL A 89 21.39 -7.68 19.07
CA VAL A 89 21.41 -7.26 17.67
C VAL A 89 21.43 -8.47 16.75
N ALA A 90 22.28 -9.46 17.02
CA ALA A 90 22.33 -10.70 16.26
C ALA A 90 20.96 -11.40 16.25
N TYR A 91 20.32 -11.54 17.41
CA TYR A 91 18.98 -12.13 17.56
C TYR A 91 17.91 -11.40 16.74
N VAL A 92 17.88 -10.07 16.81
CA VAL A 92 16.91 -9.24 16.05
C VAL A 92 17.16 -9.32 14.54
N LEU A 93 18.41 -9.40 14.09
CA LEU A 93 18.73 -9.53 12.67
C LEU A 93 18.39 -10.94 12.14
N ARG A 94 18.70 -11.97 12.93
CA ARG A 94 18.54 -13.38 12.57
C ARG A 94 17.09 -13.83 12.62
N HIS A 95 16.43 -13.68 13.77
CA HIS A 95 15.10 -14.26 14.02
C HIS A 95 13.94 -13.29 13.74
N MET A 96 14.14 -11.97 13.87
CA MET A 96 13.07 -11.00 13.61
C MET A 96 13.09 -10.40 12.20
N GLN A 97 14.26 -10.29 11.58
CA GLN A 97 14.40 -9.82 10.19
C GLN A 97 14.65 -10.95 9.19
N GLY A 98 14.88 -12.18 9.65
CA GLY A 98 15.10 -13.34 8.79
C GLY A 98 16.38 -13.24 7.95
N LEU A 99 17.39 -12.49 8.39
CA LEU A 99 18.63 -12.38 7.64
C LEU A 99 19.44 -13.68 7.72
N PRO A 100 20.10 -14.10 6.62
CA PRO A 100 20.98 -15.26 6.65
C PRO A 100 22.22 -14.97 7.51
N PRO A 101 22.85 -16.00 8.12
CA PRO A 101 23.97 -15.83 9.05
C PRO A 101 25.11 -14.95 8.52
N TYR A 102 25.46 -15.09 7.24
CA TYR A 102 26.50 -14.28 6.58
C TYR A 102 26.14 -12.79 6.52
N ALA A 103 24.88 -12.44 6.24
CA ALA A 103 24.43 -11.05 6.24
C ALA A 103 24.36 -10.45 7.65
N VAL A 104 24.11 -11.29 8.67
CA VAL A 104 24.20 -10.86 10.08
C VAL A 104 25.65 -10.59 10.45
N ARG A 105 26.58 -11.48 10.05
CA ARG A 105 28.02 -11.29 10.25
C ARG A 105 28.49 -9.96 9.67
N ASP A 106 28.17 -9.67 8.41
CA ASP A 106 28.60 -8.44 7.75
C ASP A 106 28.10 -7.18 8.48
N GLN A 107 26.87 -7.22 8.99
CA GLN A 107 26.30 -6.13 9.79
C GLN A 107 27.00 -5.98 11.15
N LEU A 108 27.37 -7.07 11.81
CA LEU A 108 28.10 -7.04 13.08
C LEU A 108 29.55 -6.55 12.89
N VAL A 109 30.19 -6.91 11.77
CA VAL A 109 31.51 -6.37 11.38
C VAL A 109 31.43 -4.86 11.17
N GLU A 110 30.40 -4.36 10.47
CA GLU A 110 30.20 -2.92 10.25
C GLU A 110 29.87 -2.14 11.56
N LEU A 111 29.45 -2.86 12.60
CA LEU A 111 29.25 -2.34 13.95
C LEU A 111 30.52 -2.40 14.82
N GLY A 112 31.62 -2.97 14.32
CA GLY A 112 32.90 -3.09 15.02
C GLY A 112 32.93 -4.22 16.04
N VAL A 113 32.10 -5.26 15.89
CA VAL A 113 32.12 -6.44 16.76
C VAL A 113 33.34 -7.29 16.44
N ARG A 114 34.16 -7.60 17.45
CA ARG A 114 35.42 -8.35 17.29
C ARG A 114 35.19 -9.81 16.90
N ASP A 115 34.21 -10.48 17.51
CA ASP A 115 33.80 -11.86 17.16
C ASP A 115 32.30 -11.90 16.78
N PRO A 116 31.96 -11.66 15.50
CA PRO A 116 30.59 -11.73 15.02
C PRO A 116 29.95 -13.12 15.16
N TRP A 117 30.74 -14.19 15.03
CA TRP A 117 30.20 -15.55 15.01
C TRP A 117 29.81 -16.02 16.41
N ALA A 118 30.58 -15.66 17.44
CA ALA A 118 30.16 -15.92 18.82
C ALA A 118 28.82 -15.23 19.15
N MET A 119 28.60 -14.00 18.68
CA MET A 119 27.34 -13.29 18.90
C MET A 119 26.16 -13.94 18.17
N ILE A 120 26.40 -14.49 16.97
CA ILE A 120 25.37 -15.22 16.21
C ILE A 120 25.02 -16.54 16.90
N ARG A 121 26.01 -17.33 17.33
CA ARG A 121 25.78 -18.59 18.07
C ARG A 121 25.01 -18.34 19.36
N ALA A 122 25.46 -17.39 20.17
CA ALA A 122 24.79 -17.01 21.40
C ALA A 122 23.35 -16.49 21.16
N ALA A 123 23.03 -15.98 19.97
CA ALA A 123 21.68 -15.59 19.61
C ALA A 123 20.82 -16.79 19.17
N ASP A 124 21.38 -17.72 18.39
CA ASP A 124 20.69 -18.94 17.95
C ASP A 124 20.36 -19.89 19.13
N GLU A 125 21.16 -19.84 20.21
CA GLU A 125 20.91 -20.59 21.45
C GLU A 125 19.76 -20.04 22.30
N VAL A 126 19.29 -18.81 22.04
CA VAL A 126 18.20 -18.20 22.80
C VAL A 126 16.86 -18.71 22.25
N PRO A 127 16.07 -19.47 23.03
CA PRO A 127 14.79 -19.99 22.56
C PRO A 127 13.80 -18.85 22.30
N PRO A 128 12.98 -18.90 21.22
CA PRO A 128 11.91 -17.95 21.05
C PRO A 128 10.86 -18.13 22.16
N PRO A 129 10.27 -17.05 22.69
CA PRO A 129 9.20 -17.17 23.67
C PRO A 129 8.00 -17.93 23.07
N SER A 130 7.34 -18.76 23.89
CA SER A 130 6.18 -19.55 23.47
C SER A 130 5.09 -18.65 22.87
N ALA A 131 4.70 -18.96 21.64
CA ALA A 131 3.97 -18.06 20.76
C ALA A 131 2.52 -17.80 21.24
N ARG A 132 2.32 -16.74 22.03
CA ARG A 132 1.08 -15.96 21.93
C ARG A 132 1.25 -15.06 20.72
N ARG A 133 0.63 -15.48 19.61
CA ARG A 133 0.43 -14.78 18.33
C ARG A 133 1.06 -13.37 18.37
N SER A 134 2.31 -13.24 17.91
CA SER A 134 2.99 -11.94 17.87
C SER A 134 2.10 -10.98 17.10
N GLY A 135 1.46 -10.05 17.81
CA GLY A 135 0.61 -9.03 17.20
C GLY A 135 1.41 -8.37 16.09
N ARG A 136 0.95 -8.55 14.85
CA ARG A 136 1.56 -7.93 13.68
C ARG A 136 1.62 -6.44 13.99
N PHE A 137 2.81 -5.86 13.97
CA PHE A 137 3.00 -4.44 14.24
C PHE A 137 2.17 -3.67 13.20
N GLU A 138 1.08 -3.01 13.63
CA GLU A 138 0.30 -2.14 12.75
C GLU A 138 1.21 -0.99 12.30
N SER A 139 1.62 -1.03 11.04
CA SER A 139 2.55 -0.05 10.46
C SER A 139 1.82 1.21 10.01
N ALA A 140 0.95 1.77 10.85
CA ALA A 140 0.34 3.08 10.65
C ALA A 140 1.03 4.15 11.50
N LEU A 141 2.37 4.24 11.41
CA LEU A 141 3.12 5.25 12.16
C LEU A 141 3.38 6.46 11.25
N ARG A 142 2.68 7.57 11.51
CA ARG A 142 2.95 8.87 10.87
C ARG A 142 4.39 9.30 11.22
N PRO A 143 5.22 9.76 10.25
CA PRO A 143 6.55 10.31 10.54
C PRO A 143 6.41 11.53 11.44
N VAL A 144 7.11 11.56 12.58
CA VAL A 144 7.12 12.76 13.44
C VAL A 144 8.25 13.64 12.94
N ARG A 145 7.92 14.57 12.04
CA ARG A 145 8.88 15.55 11.52
C ARG A 145 9.27 16.49 12.67
N THR A 146 10.47 16.32 13.23
CA THR A 146 11.03 17.33 14.12
C THR A 146 11.29 18.58 13.31
N ARG A 147 10.58 19.67 13.63
CA ARG A 147 10.87 21.00 13.08
C ARG A 147 12.35 21.28 13.32
N SER A 148 13.07 21.64 12.27
CA SER A 148 14.39 22.26 12.43
C SER A 148 14.21 23.52 13.29
N THR A 149 15.09 23.75 14.26
CA THR A 149 15.15 25.02 15.01
C THR A 149 15.96 26.09 14.27
N ALA A 150 16.58 25.74 13.13
CA ALA A 150 17.26 26.70 12.26
C ALA A 150 16.40 27.92 11.87
N PRO A 151 15.11 27.79 11.48
CA PRO A 151 14.28 28.95 11.18
C PRO A 151 13.98 29.82 12.41
N LEU A 152 14.03 29.29 13.64
CA LEU A 152 13.86 30.10 14.86
C LEU A 152 15.12 30.88 15.22
N ALA A 153 16.31 30.30 15.00
CA ALA A 153 17.58 31.00 15.18
C ALA A 153 17.76 32.10 14.12
N VAL A 154 17.39 31.81 12.86
CA VAL A 154 17.39 32.79 11.77
C VAL A 154 16.34 33.87 12.01
N ALA A 155 15.14 33.52 12.48
CA ALA A 155 14.13 34.50 12.85
C ALA A 155 14.57 35.39 14.01
N ALA A 156 15.26 34.86 15.03
CA ALA A 156 15.80 35.64 16.16
C ALA A 156 16.91 36.60 15.72
N VAL A 157 17.81 36.17 14.85
CA VAL A 157 18.85 37.05 14.27
C VAL A 157 18.22 38.10 13.37
N LEU A 158 17.23 37.73 12.56
CA LEU A 158 16.49 38.69 11.72
C LEU A 158 15.66 39.66 12.55
N THR A 159 15.03 39.24 13.65
CA THR A 159 14.30 40.17 14.54
C THR A 159 15.26 41.06 15.31
N ALA A 160 16.41 40.58 15.76
CA ALA A 160 17.43 41.43 16.38
C ALA A 160 17.98 42.46 15.37
N ALA A 161 18.20 42.06 14.12
CA ALA A 161 18.61 42.96 13.05
C ALA A 161 17.50 43.95 12.64
N LEU A 162 16.24 43.50 12.63
CA LEU A 162 15.08 44.33 12.29
C LEU A 162 14.78 45.35 13.39
N VAL A 163 14.86 44.95 14.67
CA VAL A 163 14.71 45.85 15.82
C VAL A 163 15.85 46.87 15.86
N ALA A 164 17.09 46.46 15.54
CA ALA A 164 18.21 47.39 15.39
C ALA A 164 18.01 48.36 14.21
N ALA A 165 17.41 47.91 13.10
CA ALA A 165 17.09 48.76 11.95
C ALA A 165 15.90 49.70 12.21
N LEU A 166 14.86 49.24 12.92
CA LEU A 166 13.68 50.02 13.30
C LEU A 166 14.02 51.14 14.28
N VAL A 167 14.92 50.91 15.24
CA VAL A 167 15.41 51.99 16.14
C VAL A 167 16.25 53.03 15.39
N LEU A 168 16.79 52.68 14.22
CA LEU A 168 17.56 53.60 13.36
C LEU A 168 16.71 54.28 12.27
N THR A 169 15.43 53.90 12.12
CA THR A 169 14.56 54.41 11.06
C THR A 169 13.14 54.67 11.58
N ASP A 170 13.04 55.41 12.70
CA ASP A 170 11.77 56.02 13.09
C ASP A 170 11.54 57.27 12.23
N GLY A 171 10.83 57.06 11.13
CA GLY A 171 10.45 58.09 10.18
C GLY A 171 9.47 57.52 9.16
N ASP A 172 8.20 57.50 9.57
CA ASP A 172 6.99 57.44 8.75
C ASP A 172 6.78 56.23 7.80
N GLU A 173 5.59 55.62 7.90
CA GLU A 173 4.70 55.22 6.78
C GLU A 173 3.92 53.90 7.02
N ARG A 174 2.60 54.10 7.20
CA ARG A 174 1.41 53.38 6.66
C ARG A 174 1.47 51.85 6.48
N ASP A 175 0.57 51.19 7.22
CA ASP A 175 0.08 49.83 6.99
C ASP A 175 -0.52 49.63 5.58
N ASP A 176 0.11 48.78 4.78
CA ASP A 176 -0.50 48.10 3.62
C ASP A 176 -0.53 46.59 3.91
N GLU A 177 -1.72 46.04 4.14
CA GLU A 177 -1.93 44.58 4.24
C GLU A 177 -1.76 43.91 2.86
N PRO A 178 -1.05 42.77 2.74
CA PRO A 178 -0.89 42.08 1.47
C PRO A 178 -2.19 41.38 1.05
N ALA A 179 -2.80 41.85 -0.04
CA ALA A 179 -3.96 41.23 -0.68
C ALA A 179 -3.76 39.73 -0.94
N ALA A 180 -4.68 38.90 -0.43
CA ALA A 180 -4.65 37.45 -0.60
C ALA A 180 -4.70 37.06 -2.09
N ARG A 181 -3.67 36.37 -2.57
CA ARG A 181 -3.58 35.86 -3.95
C ARG A 181 -4.77 34.96 -4.26
N GLU A 182 -5.54 35.27 -5.30
CA GLU A 182 -6.66 34.42 -5.74
C GLU A 182 -6.18 32.99 -6.11
N PRO A 183 -6.86 31.93 -5.65
CA PRO A 183 -6.55 30.55 -6.02
C PRO A 183 -6.70 30.36 -7.54
N ARG A 184 -5.61 29.99 -8.23
CA ARG A 184 -5.61 29.75 -9.68
C ARG A 184 -5.77 28.27 -9.98
N LEU A 185 -6.59 27.93 -10.97
CA LEU A 185 -6.63 26.61 -11.61
C LEU A 185 -5.93 26.67 -12.97
N VAL A 186 -5.31 25.57 -13.37
CA VAL A 186 -4.85 25.38 -14.75
C VAL A 186 -5.76 24.42 -15.49
N ALA A 187 -5.84 24.57 -16.80
CA ALA A 187 -6.57 23.68 -17.69
C ALA A 187 -5.67 23.29 -18.85
N ALA A 188 -5.68 22.03 -19.23
CA ALA A 188 -5.05 21.62 -20.48
C ALA A 188 -5.87 22.16 -21.67
N ALA A 189 -5.20 22.45 -22.78
CA ALA A 189 -5.88 22.81 -24.01
C ALA A 189 -6.81 21.65 -24.46
N PRO A 190 -7.96 21.94 -25.11
CA PRO A 190 -8.93 20.91 -25.51
C PRO A 190 -8.35 19.77 -26.37
N ASP A 191 -7.32 20.06 -27.15
CA ASP A 191 -6.64 19.17 -28.08
C ASP A 191 -5.29 18.64 -27.56
N ALA A 192 -4.86 19.01 -26.35
CA ALA A 192 -3.53 18.69 -25.82
C ALA A 192 -3.20 17.19 -25.85
N TRP A 193 -4.23 16.35 -25.66
CA TRP A 193 -4.13 14.90 -25.65
C TRP A 193 -3.73 14.27 -27.00
N THR A 194 -3.88 15.00 -28.10
CA THR A 194 -3.44 14.55 -29.43
C THR A 194 -1.91 14.46 -29.52
N ARG A 195 -1.20 15.27 -28.73
CA ARG A 195 0.28 15.32 -28.68
C ARG A 195 0.88 14.44 -27.59
N GLY A 196 0.08 13.98 -26.64
CA GLY A 196 0.56 13.14 -25.53
C GLY A 196 -0.56 12.55 -24.70
N ARG A 197 -0.43 11.25 -24.36
CA ARG A 197 -1.41 10.51 -23.55
C ARG A 197 -1.02 10.52 -22.07
N THR A 198 -1.00 11.71 -21.46
CA THR A 198 -0.67 11.91 -20.04
C THR A 198 -1.83 12.58 -19.30
N LEU A 199 -1.87 12.49 -17.97
CA LEU A 199 -2.87 13.21 -17.18
C LEU A 199 -2.76 14.74 -17.32
N ASP A 200 -1.57 15.27 -17.55
CA ASP A 200 -1.35 16.70 -17.84
C ASP A 200 -2.06 17.17 -19.12
N ALA A 201 -2.33 16.25 -20.05
CA ALA A 201 -3.01 16.53 -21.31
C ALA A 201 -4.53 16.37 -21.24
N TRP A 202 -5.11 16.05 -20.08
CA TRP A 202 -6.57 15.93 -19.91
C TRP A 202 -7.23 17.32 -19.88
N PRO A 203 -8.10 17.63 -20.86
CA PRO A 203 -8.86 18.87 -20.82
C PRO A 203 -9.97 18.80 -19.76
N PRO A 204 -10.35 19.94 -19.15
CA PRO A 204 -11.48 19.98 -18.23
C PRO A 204 -12.78 19.66 -18.98
N ARG A 205 -13.61 18.77 -18.42
CA ARG A 205 -14.91 18.41 -18.98
C ARG A 205 -16.05 18.61 -17.97
N GLY A 206 -17.28 18.71 -18.47
CA GLY A 206 -18.49 18.90 -17.66
C GLY A 206 -19.10 20.30 -17.78
N ASP A 207 -20.35 20.41 -17.34
CA ASP A 207 -21.20 21.59 -17.48
C ASP A 207 -20.82 22.74 -16.51
N LEU A 208 -20.12 22.45 -15.42
CA LEU A 208 -19.69 23.44 -14.42
C LEU A 208 -18.26 23.96 -14.64
N VAL A 209 -17.59 23.56 -15.72
CA VAL A 209 -16.22 24.05 -16.04
C VAL A 209 -16.16 25.57 -16.18
N ARG A 210 -17.24 26.20 -16.67
CA ARG A 210 -17.33 27.65 -16.86
C ARG A 210 -17.92 28.39 -15.65
N ASP A 211 -18.45 27.67 -14.66
CA ASP A 211 -18.95 28.27 -13.42
C ASP A 211 -17.76 28.71 -12.55
N ARG A 212 -17.44 30.01 -12.62
CA ARG A 212 -16.34 30.61 -11.85
C ARG A 212 -16.59 30.58 -10.34
N ALA A 213 -17.83 30.62 -9.88
CA ALA A 213 -18.11 30.56 -8.45
C ALA A 213 -17.81 29.15 -7.92
N PHE A 214 -18.26 28.12 -8.65
CA PHE A 214 -18.00 26.73 -8.31
C PHE A 214 -16.51 26.36 -8.38
N THR A 215 -15.86 26.69 -9.49
CA THR A 215 -14.43 26.36 -9.68
C THR A 215 -13.52 27.11 -8.70
N ARG A 216 -13.84 28.37 -8.33
CA ARG A 216 -13.13 29.08 -7.25
C ARG A 216 -13.30 28.42 -5.89
N ARG A 217 -14.50 27.93 -5.55
CA ARG A 217 -14.72 27.17 -4.31
C ARG A 217 -13.92 25.86 -4.29
N ALA A 218 -13.88 25.15 -5.40
CA ALA A 218 -13.07 23.92 -5.52
C ALA A 218 -11.56 24.23 -5.36
N ALA A 219 -11.06 25.29 -5.99
CA ALA A 219 -9.67 25.73 -5.87
C ALA A 219 -9.34 26.19 -4.44
N ALA A 220 -10.24 26.94 -3.80
CA ALA A 220 -10.09 27.35 -2.41
C ALA A 220 -10.09 26.14 -1.45
N ALA A 221 -10.95 25.14 -1.69
CA ALA A 221 -10.97 23.90 -0.92
C ALA A 221 -9.65 23.12 -1.05
N TRP A 222 -9.06 23.08 -2.25
CA TRP A 222 -7.72 22.54 -2.46
C TRP A 222 -6.64 23.32 -1.67
N GLU A 223 -6.70 24.65 -1.70
CA GLU A 223 -5.75 25.49 -0.97
C GLU A 223 -5.87 25.34 0.55
N ALA A 224 -7.08 25.13 1.06
CA ALA A 224 -7.40 24.95 2.47
C ALA A 224 -7.16 23.52 3.00
N ALA A 225 -7.01 22.51 2.14
CA ALA A 225 -6.93 21.11 2.53
C ALA A 225 -5.80 20.83 3.55
N PRO A 226 -6.09 20.25 4.73
CA PRO A 226 -5.10 19.98 5.77
C PRO A 226 -4.25 18.75 5.42
N GLY A 227 -3.19 19.00 4.67
CA GLY A 227 -2.15 18.02 4.35
C GLY A 227 -1.17 18.61 3.36
N GLU A 228 0.14 18.58 3.66
CA GLU A 228 1.19 18.83 2.67
C GLU A 228 1.43 20.29 2.17
N ARG A 229 1.46 21.27 3.08
CA ARG A 229 2.15 22.59 2.84
C ARG A 229 3.63 22.50 2.38
N ALA A 230 4.18 21.28 2.23
CA ALA A 230 5.57 21.02 1.83
C ALA A 230 5.73 20.38 0.44
N ALA A 231 4.63 20.05 -0.26
CA ALA A 231 4.66 19.61 -1.67
C ALA A 231 4.15 20.69 -2.64
N ARG A 232 3.63 21.81 -2.12
CA ARG A 232 3.53 23.05 -2.90
C ARG A 232 4.95 23.51 -3.22
N ARG A 233 5.34 23.44 -4.49
CA ARG A 233 6.10 24.59 -5.01
C ARG A 233 5.18 25.79 -4.81
N PRO A 234 5.58 26.82 -4.06
CA PRO A 234 4.80 28.06 -3.99
C PRO A 234 4.40 28.47 -5.41
N GLY A 235 3.10 28.62 -5.67
CA GLY A 235 2.56 28.97 -7.00
C GLY A 235 2.14 27.81 -7.91
N ALA A 236 2.24 26.54 -7.51
CA ALA A 236 1.75 25.42 -8.33
C ALA A 236 0.21 25.29 -8.24
N ALA A 237 -0.47 25.73 -9.29
CA ALA A 237 -1.92 25.67 -9.44
C ALA A 237 -2.40 24.24 -9.80
N PRO A 238 -3.45 23.70 -9.14
CA PRO A 238 -4.01 22.41 -9.52
C PRO A 238 -4.71 22.49 -10.88
N GLN A 239 -4.60 21.41 -11.65
CA GLN A 239 -5.26 21.23 -12.94
C GLN A 239 -6.72 20.81 -12.71
N LEU A 240 -7.65 21.44 -13.42
CA LEU A 240 -9.04 21.01 -13.47
C LEU A 240 -9.20 19.89 -14.51
N LEU A 241 -9.66 18.72 -14.08
CA LEU A 241 -9.95 17.57 -14.95
C LEU A 241 -11.44 17.46 -15.27
N TYR A 242 -12.30 17.77 -14.31
CA TYR A 242 -13.75 17.73 -14.46
C TYR A 242 -14.44 18.71 -13.52
N ALA A 243 -15.51 19.34 -13.96
CA ALA A 243 -16.46 20.07 -13.13
C ALA A 243 -17.85 19.90 -13.73
N GLY A 244 -18.73 19.22 -13.01
CA GLY A 244 -20.10 18.98 -13.48
C GLY A 244 -20.97 18.37 -12.41
N ARG A 245 -22.10 17.80 -12.81
CA ARG A 245 -23.08 17.20 -11.89
C ARG A 245 -23.11 15.68 -11.98
N ASP A 246 -23.13 15.00 -10.83
CA ASP A 246 -23.46 13.58 -10.72
C ASP A 246 -24.76 13.42 -9.94
N GLY A 247 -25.79 12.82 -10.56
CA GLY A 247 -27.12 12.69 -9.95
C GLY A 247 -27.73 14.02 -9.51
N GLY A 248 -27.37 15.13 -10.18
CA GLY A 248 -27.77 16.50 -9.82
C GLY A 248 -26.83 17.20 -8.83
N ALA A 249 -25.97 16.46 -8.11
CA ALA A 249 -25.03 17.04 -7.16
C ALA A 249 -23.76 17.55 -7.87
N PRO A 250 -23.34 18.81 -7.64
CA PRO A 250 -22.14 19.37 -8.25
C PRO A 250 -20.86 18.74 -7.67
N LEU A 251 -19.88 18.42 -8.51
CA LEU A 251 -18.57 17.93 -8.12
C LEU A 251 -17.46 18.41 -9.06
N ALA A 252 -16.22 18.41 -8.57
CA ALA A 252 -15.05 18.69 -9.39
C ALA A 252 -13.92 17.68 -9.14
N VAL A 253 -13.14 17.38 -10.17
CA VAL A 253 -11.91 16.60 -10.06
C VAL A 253 -10.71 17.49 -10.35
N LEU A 254 -9.82 17.58 -9.38
CA LEU A 254 -8.59 18.38 -9.44
C LEU A 254 -7.38 17.45 -9.43
N ARG A 255 -6.27 17.90 -10.02
CA ARG A 255 -4.99 17.18 -10.00
C ARG A 255 -3.83 18.12 -9.68
N LEU A 256 -2.88 17.64 -8.89
CA LEU A 256 -1.55 18.25 -8.78
C LEU A 256 -0.49 17.17 -8.67
N GLY A 257 0.38 17.05 -9.69
CA GLY A 257 1.43 16.03 -9.72
C GLY A 257 0.86 14.61 -9.70
N ASP A 258 1.23 13.85 -8.66
CA ASP A 258 0.79 12.46 -8.43
C ASP A 258 -0.47 12.35 -7.56
N ARG A 259 -1.16 13.47 -7.33
CA ARG A 259 -2.41 13.53 -6.55
C ARG A 259 -3.60 13.89 -7.43
N ILE A 260 -4.73 13.27 -7.13
CA ILE A 260 -6.06 13.70 -7.59
C ILE A 260 -6.92 14.02 -6.37
N ALA A 261 -7.90 14.89 -6.55
CA ALA A 261 -8.90 15.13 -5.52
C ALA A 261 -10.29 15.27 -6.10
N LEU A 262 -11.26 14.69 -5.39
CA LEU A 262 -12.68 14.86 -5.64
C LEU A 262 -13.23 15.91 -4.68
N TYR A 263 -13.72 17.01 -5.23
CA TYR A 263 -14.39 18.07 -4.50
C TYR A 263 -15.90 17.91 -4.60
N THR A 264 -16.59 17.96 -3.46
CA THR A 264 -18.05 18.04 -3.38
C THR A 264 -18.44 19.17 -2.42
N PRO A 265 -19.41 20.05 -2.78
CA PRO A 265 -19.92 21.03 -1.84
C PRO A 265 -20.50 20.36 -0.60
N GLY A 266 -20.19 20.88 0.59
CA GLY A 266 -20.59 20.29 1.87
C GLY A 266 -19.76 19.07 2.30
N GLY A 267 -19.31 18.23 1.36
CA GLY A 267 -18.45 17.06 1.64
C GLY A 267 -16.95 17.37 1.68
N GLY A 268 -16.53 18.51 1.13
CA GLY A 268 -15.13 18.94 1.14
C GLY A 268 -14.31 18.29 0.02
N LEU A 269 -13.04 17.96 0.34
CA LEU A 269 -12.06 17.46 -0.62
C LEU A 269 -11.56 16.07 -0.19
N ASP A 270 -11.77 15.06 -1.04
CA ASP A 270 -11.17 13.74 -0.88
C ASP A 270 -9.92 13.61 -1.77
N VAL A 271 -8.75 13.43 -1.17
CA VAL A 271 -7.44 13.44 -1.86
C VAL A 271 -6.86 12.03 -1.91
N ALA A 272 -6.48 11.62 -3.12
CA ALA A 272 -5.87 10.33 -3.38
C ALA A 272 -4.64 10.43 -4.29
N ALA A 273 -3.87 9.33 -4.35
CA ALA A 273 -2.85 9.17 -5.37
C ALA A 273 -3.50 8.99 -6.76
N ALA A 274 -3.01 9.73 -7.75
CA ALA A 274 -3.45 9.68 -9.14
C ALA A 274 -3.10 8.35 -9.82
N GLY A 275 -1.95 7.79 -9.44
CA GLY A 275 -1.33 6.65 -10.10
C GLY A 275 -0.65 6.96 -11.41
N THR A 276 -0.08 5.90 -12.00
CA THR A 276 0.82 6.00 -13.14
C THR A 276 0.15 5.70 -14.48
N ASP A 277 -1.02 5.05 -14.49
CA ASP A 277 -1.79 4.82 -15.72
C ASP A 277 -2.65 6.06 -16.03
N PRO A 278 -2.29 6.86 -17.04
CA PRO A 278 -3.05 8.04 -17.42
C PRO A 278 -4.41 7.68 -18.04
N SER A 279 -4.67 6.42 -18.35
CA SER A 279 -5.93 5.91 -18.93
C SER A 279 -6.81 5.18 -17.91
N ALA A 280 -6.43 5.12 -16.63
CA ALA A 280 -7.29 4.48 -15.63
C ALA A 280 -8.53 5.37 -15.35
N PRO A 281 -9.77 4.86 -15.43
CA PRO A 281 -10.94 5.69 -15.13
C PRO A 281 -10.94 6.24 -13.70
N ILE A 282 -11.43 7.48 -13.51
CA ILE A 282 -11.55 8.12 -12.19
C ILE A 282 -12.98 7.97 -11.68
N ALA A 283 -13.15 7.43 -10.48
CA ALA A 283 -14.47 7.29 -9.86
C ALA A 283 -15.01 8.67 -9.43
N LEU A 284 -16.24 8.99 -9.81
CA LEU A 284 -16.92 10.24 -9.42
C LEU A 284 -17.94 10.03 -8.28
N GLY A 285 -18.30 8.78 -8.00
CA GLY A 285 -19.46 8.43 -7.18
C GLY A 285 -20.59 7.83 -8.02
N GLY A 286 -21.60 7.27 -7.36
CA GLY A 286 -22.83 6.79 -8.02
C GLY A 286 -22.68 5.65 -9.05
N GLY A 287 -21.47 5.07 -9.21
CA GLY A 287 -21.12 4.13 -10.28
C GLY A 287 -20.71 4.81 -11.59
N ARG A 288 -20.35 6.09 -11.57
CA ARG A 288 -19.91 6.83 -12.77
C ARG A 288 -18.41 7.06 -12.75
N TYR A 289 -17.82 7.01 -13.95
CA TYR A 289 -16.38 7.12 -14.12
C TYR A 289 -16.02 8.12 -15.20
N LEU A 290 -15.04 8.98 -14.92
CA LEU A 290 -14.43 9.89 -15.89
C LEU A 290 -13.34 9.14 -16.67
N LEU A 291 -13.51 9.05 -17.98
CA LEU A 291 -12.60 8.35 -18.89
C LEU A 291 -11.51 9.26 -19.43
N ALA A 292 -10.42 8.69 -19.96
CA ALA A 292 -9.43 9.47 -20.67
C ALA A 292 -10.00 9.97 -22.01
N PRO A 293 -9.56 11.15 -22.51
CA PRO A 293 -10.08 11.69 -23.76
C PRO A 293 -9.74 10.85 -25.00
N TRP A 294 -8.72 9.98 -24.91
CA TRP A 294 -8.30 9.07 -25.99
C TRP A 294 -8.84 7.65 -25.84
N ASP A 295 -9.61 7.36 -24.79
CA ASP A 295 -10.15 6.02 -24.60
C ASP A 295 -11.20 5.71 -25.67
N ALA A 296 -11.26 4.44 -26.07
CA ALA A 296 -12.36 3.95 -26.90
C ALA A 296 -13.70 4.04 -26.15
N SER A 297 -14.81 3.99 -26.89
CA SER A 297 -16.14 3.92 -26.27
C SER A 297 -16.21 2.72 -25.32
N PRO A 298 -16.65 2.91 -24.06
CA PRO A 298 -16.82 1.81 -23.14
C PRO A 298 -17.98 0.91 -23.57
N GLU A 299 -17.90 -0.37 -23.21
CA GLU A 299 -18.94 -1.36 -23.45
C GLU A 299 -19.35 -2.01 -22.13
N THR A 300 -20.63 -2.32 -21.95
CA THR A 300 -21.10 -3.16 -20.85
C THR A 300 -20.41 -4.52 -20.87
N LEU A 301 -20.50 -5.28 -19.78
CA LEU A 301 -19.91 -6.63 -19.74
C LEU A 301 -20.53 -7.60 -20.77
N ALA A 302 -21.74 -7.27 -21.26
CA ALA A 302 -22.43 -7.97 -22.34
C ALA A 302 -21.97 -7.54 -23.76
N GLY A 303 -21.19 -6.47 -23.87
CA GLY A 303 -20.66 -5.96 -25.15
C GLY A 303 -21.48 -4.82 -25.77
N GLU A 304 -22.52 -4.34 -25.11
CA GLU A 304 -23.31 -3.20 -25.59
C GLU A 304 -22.58 -1.89 -25.32
N ARG A 305 -22.78 -0.87 -26.16
CA ARG A 305 -22.17 0.45 -25.92
C ARG A 305 -22.70 1.06 -24.61
N LEU A 306 -21.79 1.38 -23.70
CA LEU A 306 -22.11 2.13 -22.49
C LEU A 306 -22.13 3.62 -22.83
N ALA A 307 -23.23 4.30 -22.55
CA ALA A 307 -23.37 5.72 -22.86
C ALA A 307 -22.32 6.56 -22.12
N VAL A 308 -21.82 7.60 -22.79
CA VAL A 308 -20.85 8.55 -22.24
C VAL A 308 -21.32 9.97 -22.56
N SER A 309 -21.35 10.83 -21.55
CA SER A 309 -21.63 12.26 -21.70
C SER A 309 -20.55 13.07 -21.00
N SER A 310 -19.99 14.07 -21.68
CA SER A 310 -18.89 14.88 -21.16
C SER A 310 -17.69 14.06 -20.64
N GLY A 311 -17.42 12.91 -21.27
CA GLY A 311 -16.35 11.98 -20.86
C GLY A 311 -16.65 11.16 -19.60
N VAL A 312 -17.88 11.23 -19.08
CA VAL A 312 -18.36 10.45 -17.93
C VAL A 312 -19.28 9.34 -18.40
N THR A 313 -19.06 8.12 -17.90
CA THR A 313 -19.93 6.99 -18.20
C THR A 313 -21.32 7.15 -17.58
N ALA A 314 -22.33 6.55 -18.21
CA ALA A 314 -23.54 6.16 -17.50
C ALA A 314 -23.19 5.24 -16.30
N PRO A 315 -24.08 5.12 -15.29
CA PRO A 315 -23.83 4.27 -14.14
C PRO A 315 -23.47 2.84 -14.54
N ALA A 316 -22.30 2.38 -14.11
CA ALA A 316 -21.85 1.01 -14.19
C ALA A 316 -21.57 0.53 -12.77
N ARG A 317 -22.28 -0.53 -12.34
CA ARG A 317 -22.16 -1.09 -10.99
C ARG A 317 -21.79 -2.56 -11.09
N ALA A 318 -20.96 -3.02 -10.17
CA ALA A 318 -20.69 -4.44 -10.07
C ALA A 318 -21.97 -5.16 -9.60
N GLY A 319 -22.26 -6.32 -10.19
CA GLY A 319 -23.41 -7.16 -9.85
C GLY A 319 -23.21 -8.00 -8.59
N THR A 320 -22.46 -7.49 -7.61
CA THR A 320 -22.16 -8.18 -6.35
C THR A 320 -22.75 -7.42 -5.16
N ASP A 321 -23.03 -8.13 -4.07
CA ASP A 321 -23.66 -7.54 -2.88
C ASP A 321 -22.80 -6.44 -2.22
N CYS A 322 -21.48 -6.53 -2.35
CA CYS A 322 -20.56 -5.53 -1.81
C CYS A 322 -20.30 -4.36 -2.78
N GLY A 323 -20.96 -4.35 -3.95
CA GLY A 323 -20.80 -3.31 -4.97
C GLY A 323 -19.42 -3.28 -5.64
N ARG A 324 -18.61 -4.34 -5.50
CA ARG A 324 -17.24 -4.43 -6.05
C ARG A 324 -17.11 -5.58 -7.03
N GLY A 325 -16.30 -5.41 -8.07
CA GLY A 325 -16.13 -6.41 -9.13
C GLY A 325 -16.02 -5.79 -10.52
N PRO A 326 -16.18 -6.60 -11.57
CA PRO A 326 -16.15 -6.13 -12.96
C PRO A 326 -17.25 -5.10 -13.22
N LEU A 327 -16.93 -4.05 -13.99
CA LEU A 327 -17.86 -2.97 -14.31
C LEU A 327 -18.19 -2.93 -15.81
N PHE A 328 -17.19 -2.70 -16.65
CA PHE A 328 -17.33 -2.52 -18.09
C PHE A 328 -16.01 -2.81 -18.81
N HIS A 329 -16.09 -2.98 -20.13
CA HIS A 329 -14.93 -3.10 -21.01
C HIS A 329 -14.52 -1.73 -21.53
N LEU A 330 -13.22 -1.51 -21.61
CA LEU A 330 -12.63 -0.29 -22.14
C LEU A 330 -11.56 -0.68 -23.17
N GLY A 331 -11.94 -0.71 -24.44
CA GLY A 331 -11.13 -1.30 -25.49
C GLY A 331 -10.85 -2.80 -25.22
N GLY A 332 -9.56 -3.16 -25.17
CA GLY A 332 -9.11 -4.54 -25.00
C GLY A 332 -9.02 -5.05 -23.56
N ARG A 333 -9.45 -4.26 -22.56
CA ARG A 333 -9.35 -4.58 -21.13
C ARG A 333 -10.69 -4.46 -20.43
N THR A 334 -10.85 -5.14 -19.29
CA THR A 334 -11.98 -4.95 -18.38
C THR A 334 -11.53 -4.15 -17.17
N VAL A 335 -12.32 -3.15 -16.80
CA VAL A 335 -12.11 -2.38 -15.57
C VAL A 335 -13.12 -2.78 -14.51
N GLY A 336 -12.72 -2.68 -13.25
CA GLY A 336 -13.50 -3.10 -12.09
C GLY A 336 -13.39 -2.12 -10.92
N ASP A 337 -14.33 -2.23 -9.99
CA ASP A 337 -14.28 -1.51 -8.72
C ASP A 337 -13.74 -2.43 -7.62
N LEU A 338 -12.66 -2.01 -6.95
CA LEU A 338 -12.11 -2.66 -5.76
C LEU A 338 -12.05 -1.70 -4.55
N GLY A 339 -12.86 -0.65 -4.54
CA GLY A 339 -12.96 0.34 -3.46
C GLY A 339 -11.87 1.41 -3.51
N GLY A 340 -11.38 1.74 -4.70
CA GLY A 340 -10.34 2.75 -4.93
C GLY A 340 -10.87 3.96 -5.72
N PRO A 341 -10.14 5.10 -5.68
CA PRO A 341 -10.50 6.32 -6.41
C PRO A 341 -10.29 6.20 -7.94
N ARG A 342 -9.65 5.11 -8.37
CA ARG A 342 -9.46 4.73 -9.77
C ARG A 342 -10.05 3.35 -9.99
N ALA A 343 -10.71 3.15 -11.12
CA ALA A 343 -11.12 1.82 -11.52
C ALA A 343 -9.87 0.97 -11.80
N THR A 344 -9.89 -0.28 -11.32
CA THR A 344 -8.76 -1.21 -11.42
C THR A 344 -8.85 -2.01 -12.71
N VAL A 345 -7.73 -2.21 -13.40
CA VAL A 345 -7.68 -3.16 -14.52
C VAL A 345 -7.75 -4.58 -13.98
N LEU A 346 -8.77 -5.34 -14.37
CA LEU A 346 -8.97 -6.72 -13.95
C LEU A 346 -8.45 -7.69 -15.02
N ALA A 347 -7.73 -8.69 -14.57
CA ALA A 347 -7.20 -9.75 -15.42
C ALA A 347 -7.50 -11.13 -14.84
N TYR A 348 -7.51 -12.14 -15.71
CA TYR A 348 -7.80 -13.53 -15.33
C TYR A 348 -6.97 -14.51 -16.13
N HIS A 349 -6.46 -15.54 -15.43
CA HIS A 349 -5.85 -16.72 -16.04
C HIS A 349 -6.63 -17.96 -15.63
N SER A 350 -7.00 -18.77 -16.63
CA SER A 350 -7.68 -20.05 -16.41
C SER A 350 -6.69 -21.12 -15.91
N PRO A 351 -7.19 -22.26 -15.40
CA PRO A 351 -6.33 -23.39 -14.98
C PRO A 351 -5.42 -23.97 -16.07
N ASP A 352 -5.77 -23.73 -17.34
CA ASP A 352 -5.05 -24.20 -18.52
C ASP A 352 -4.09 -23.18 -19.11
N TYR A 353 -4.08 -21.97 -18.55
CA TYR A 353 -3.20 -20.90 -18.97
C TYR A 353 -1.72 -21.34 -18.92
N ARG A 354 -0.98 -20.92 -19.96
CA ARG A 354 0.46 -21.13 -20.11
C ARG A 354 1.14 -19.76 -20.15
N PRO A 355 2.16 -19.49 -19.30
CA PRO A 355 2.83 -18.20 -19.27
C PRO A 355 3.47 -17.81 -20.61
N GLY A 356 3.08 -16.67 -21.18
CA GLY A 356 3.72 -16.04 -22.34
C GLY A 356 4.80 -15.00 -21.98
N ARG A 357 5.57 -14.53 -22.99
CA ARG A 357 6.70 -13.59 -22.81
C ARG A 357 6.29 -12.14 -22.51
N THR A 358 5.11 -11.70 -22.92
CA THR A 358 4.57 -10.36 -22.64
C THR A 358 3.07 -10.42 -22.62
N GLU A 359 2.47 -10.31 -21.44
CA GLU A 359 1.01 -10.36 -21.32
C GLU A 359 0.45 -9.06 -20.82
N ARG A 360 -0.44 -8.50 -21.65
CA ARG A 360 -1.28 -7.38 -21.28
C ARG A 360 -2.61 -7.93 -20.76
N PRO A 361 -3.20 -7.34 -19.72
CA PRO A 361 -4.56 -7.68 -19.29
C PRO A 361 -5.53 -7.67 -20.47
N ALA A 362 -6.08 -8.84 -20.78
CA ALA A 362 -7.12 -8.99 -21.80
C ALA A 362 -8.51 -8.79 -21.20
N ARG A 363 -9.50 -8.57 -22.06
CA ARG A 363 -10.91 -8.52 -21.71
C ARG A 363 -11.33 -9.79 -20.97
N LEU A 364 -12.06 -9.64 -19.86
CA LEU A 364 -12.59 -10.77 -19.10
C LEU A 364 -13.73 -11.46 -19.86
N GLY A 365 -13.51 -12.75 -20.14
CA GLY A 365 -14.58 -13.67 -20.54
C GLY A 365 -15.52 -14.04 -19.37
N PRO A 366 -16.57 -14.84 -19.62
CA PRO A 366 -17.56 -15.25 -18.61
C PRO A 366 -16.95 -15.86 -17.35
N GLU A 367 -15.97 -16.77 -17.50
CA GLU A 367 -15.28 -17.41 -16.38
C GLU A 367 -14.53 -16.40 -15.50
N GLY A 368 -13.77 -15.50 -16.11
CA GLY A 368 -13.04 -14.45 -15.38
C GLY A 368 -13.99 -13.53 -14.61
N ARG A 369 -15.14 -13.18 -15.20
CA ARG A 369 -16.17 -12.39 -14.52
C ARG A 369 -16.76 -13.14 -13.32
N LYS A 370 -17.10 -14.42 -13.48
CA LYS A 370 -17.62 -15.28 -12.39
C LYS A 370 -16.64 -15.38 -11.23
N VAL A 371 -15.35 -15.56 -11.52
CA VAL A 371 -14.29 -15.60 -10.50
C VAL A 371 -14.16 -14.25 -9.78
N TRP A 372 -14.11 -13.14 -10.52
CA TRP A 372 -14.01 -11.81 -9.92
C TRP A 372 -15.23 -11.42 -9.09
N ASN A 373 -16.43 -11.82 -9.47
CA ASN A 373 -17.64 -11.58 -8.68
C ASN A 373 -17.56 -12.21 -7.28
N ARG A 374 -16.87 -13.33 -7.14
CA ARG A 374 -16.65 -13.98 -5.84
C ARG A 374 -15.48 -13.38 -5.06
N LEU A 375 -14.41 -13.00 -5.75
CA LEU A 375 -13.17 -12.50 -5.13
C LEU A 375 -13.23 -11.03 -4.71
N ALA A 376 -13.96 -10.20 -5.45
CA ALA A 376 -13.94 -8.75 -5.23
C ALA A 376 -14.40 -8.38 -3.81
N CYS A 377 -15.40 -9.08 -3.27
CA CYS A 377 -15.88 -8.85 -1.91
C CYS A 377 -14.91 -9.33 -0.82
N GLN A 378 -14.06 -10.32 -1.13
CA GLN A 378 -13.06 -10.86 -0.20
C GLN A 378 -11.74 -10.09 -0.23
N THR A 379 -11.55 -9.26 -1.24
CA THR A 379 -10.33 -8.45 -1.41
C THR A 379 -10.40 -7.24 -0.49
N ASP A 380 -9.30 -6.91 0.20
CA ASP A 380 -9.24 -5.68 1.00
C ASP A 380 -9.46 -4.45 0.09
N PRO A 381 -10.40 -3.55 0.42
CA PRO A 381 -10.64 -2.39 -0.39
C PRO A 381 -9.41 -1.46 -0.41
N GLY A 382 -9.17 -0.80 -1.53
CA GLY A 382 -8.17 0.25 -1.59
C GLY A 382 -7.63 0.58 -2.98
N PRO A 383 -6.61 1.46 -3.05
CA PRO A 383 -6.05 1.95 -4.31
C PRO A 383 -5.23 0.86 -5.01
N VAL A 384 -5.88 0.14 -5.92
CA VAL A 384 -5.30 -0.90 -6.77
C VAL A 384 -5.31 -0.43 -8.22
N SER A 385 -4.15 -0.46 -8.87
CA SER A 385 -4.00 -0.10 -10.28
C SER A 385 -4.34 -1.27 -11.20
N GLU A 386 -3.91 -2.48 -10.83
CA GLU A 386 -4.15 -3.71 -11.58
C GLU A 386 -4.38 -4.86 -10.60
N ALA A 387 -5.32 -5.74 -10.92
CA ALA A 387 -5.61 -6.94 -10.17
C ALA A 387 -5.71 -8.14 -11.11
N MET A 388 -5.01 -9.21 -10.78
CA MET A 388 -4.98 -10.46 -11.56
C MET A 388 -5.48 -11.61 -10.70
N ALA A 389 -6.45 -12.36 -11.21
CA ALA A 389 -6.93 -13.60 -10.61
C ALA A 389 -6.43 -14.78 -11.44
N TRP A 390 -5.48 -15.55 -10.90
CA TRP A 390 -4.99 -16.76 -11.56
C TRP A 390 -5.61 -17.99 -10.91
N ASN A 391 -6.62 -18.57 -11.56
CA ASN A 391 -7.13 -19.87 -11.17
C ASN A 391 -6.09 -20.92 -11.56
N PHE A 392 -5.36 -21.43 -10.57
CA PHE A 392 -4.24 -22.34 -10.81
C PHE A 392 -4.62 -23.81 -10.66
N TRP A 393 -5.80 -24.10 -10.09
CA TRP A 393 -6.33 -25.45 -9.95
C TRP A 393 -7.85 -25.43 -9.89
N SER A 394 -8.50 -26.31 -10.66
CA SER A 394 -9.93 -26.57 -10.58
C SER A 394 -10.16 -28.08 -10.51
N GLY A 395 -11.10 -28.51 -9.68
CA GLY A 395 -11.43 -29.92 -9.56
C GLY A 395 -12.32 -30.25 -8.38
N THR A 396 -12.60 -31.53 -8.21
CA THR A 396 -13.37 -32.04 -7.05
C THR A 396 -12.43 -32.33 -5.89
N ILE A 397 -12.72 -31.75 -4.73
CA ILE A 397 -11.98 -32.05 -3.51
C ILE A 397 -12.27 -33.51 -3.11
N PRO A 398 -11.24 -34.35 -2.83
CA PRO A 398 -11.44 -35.76 -2.47
C PRO A 398 -12.24 -35.98 -1.19
N HIS A 399 -12.60 -37.24 -0.92
CA HIS A 399 -13.31 -37.66 0.31
C HIS A 399 -14.64 -36.94 0.53
N GLY A 400 -15.47 -36.86 -0.52
CA GLY A 400 -16.80 -36.25 -0.47
C GLY A 400 -16.81 -34.72 -0.56
N GLY A 401 -15.67 -34.10 -0.82
CA GLY A 401 -15.60 -32.67 -1.11
C GLY A 401 -16.30 -32.32 -2.43
N LYS A 402 -16.77 -31.06 -2.52
CA LYS A 402 -17.42 -30.53 -3.72
C LYS A 402 -16.37 -29.98 -4.71
N HIS A 403 -16.84 -29.58 -5.89
CA HIS A 403 -16.01 -28.85 -6.85
C HIS A 403 -15.52 -27.53 -6.25
N ALA A 404 -14.26 -27.19 -6.54
CA ALA A 404 -13.63 -25.96 -6.09
C ALA A 404 -12.59 -25.45 -7.09
N ASP A 405 -12.37 -24.14 -7.06
CA ASP A 405 -11.34 -23.42 -7.79
C ASP A 405 -10.36 -22.83 -6.80
N TRP A 406 -9.06 -22.99 -7.04
CA TRP A 406 -8.02 -22.38 -6.23
C TRP A 406 -7.39 -21.23 -7.00
N VAL A 407 -7.62 -20.02 -6.50
CA VAL A 407 -7.26 -18.80 -7.21
C VAL A 407 -6.22 -18.03 -6.42
N CYS A 408 -5.12 -17.67 -7.08
CA CYS A 408 -4.12 -16.74 -6.57
C CYS A 408 -4.44 -15.34 -7.10
N THR A 409 -4.77 -14.42 -6.19
CA THR A 409 -5.10 -13.04 -6.52
C THR A 409 -3.88 -12.14 -6.28
N ARG A 410 -3.32 -11.57 -7.34
CA ARG A 410 -2.25 -10.56 -7.28
C ARG A 410 -2.86 -9.17 -7.40
N LEU A 411 -2.57 -8.30 -6.45
CA LEU A 411 -2.95 -6.88 -6.47
C LEU A 411 -1.70 -6.04 -6.63
N THR A 412 -1.72 -5.10 -7.58
CA THR A 412 -0.67 -4.10 -7.78
C THR A 412 -1.21 -2.75 -7.32
N ARG A 413 -0.67 -2.23 -6.22
CA ARG A 413 -1.07 -0.93 -5.67
C ARG A 413 -0.59 0.21 -6.57
N ILE A 414 -1.21 1.37 -6.38
CA ILE A 414 -0.86 2.59 -7.12
C ILE A 414 0.63 2.99 -6.97
N ASP A 415 1.28 2.62 -5.87
CA ASP A 415 2.71 2.85 -5.63
C ASP A 415 3.63 1.75 -6.19
N GLY A 416 3.07 0.79 -6.93
CA GLY A 416 3.78 -0.33 -7.55
C GLY A 416 4.01 -1.54 -6.64
N ARG A 417 3.64 -1.48 -5.34
CA ARG A 417 3.77 -2.65 -4.46
C ARG A 417 2.77 -3.73 -4.84
N THR A 418 3.24 -4.97 -4.89
CA THR A 418 2.40 -6.14 -5.20
C THR A 418 2.16 -7.01 -3.97
N THR A 419 0.93 -7.48 -3.79
CA THR A 419 0.56 -8.52 -2.82
C THR A 419 -0.10 -9.67 -3.55
N ALA A 420 0.10 -10.90 -3.07
CA ALA A 420 -0.51 -12.09 -3.64
C ALA A 420 -1.07 -12.99 -2.53
N SER A 421 -2.34 -13.35 -2.64
CA SER A 421 -3.03 -14.22 -1.70
C SER A 421 -3.91 -15.21 -2.44
N ALA A 422 -3.97 -16.44 -1.94
CA ALA A 422 -4.80 -17.49 -2.50
C ALA A 422 -6.10 -17.67 -1.73
N THR A 423 -7.14 -18.01 -2.49
CA THR A 423 -8.48 -18.34 -1.99
C THR A 423 -8.95 -19.61 -2.66
N LEU A 424 -9.47 -20.54 -1.87
CA LEU A 424 -10.20 -21.71 -2.35
C LEU A 424 -11.68 -21.33 -2.46
N LEU A 425 -12.16 -21.20 -3.70
CA LEU A 425 -13.54 -20.90 -4.04
C LEU A 425 -14.32 -22.21 -4.17
N GLY A 426 -15.37 -22.40 -3.40
CA GLY A 426 -16.10 -23.67 -3.35
C GLY A 426 -17.52 -23.50 -2.84
N ALA A 427 -18.04 -24.46 -2.08
CA ALA A 427 -19.33 -24.27 -1.38
C ALA A 427 -19.24 -23.14 -0.33
N LYS A 428 -18.06 -22.97 0.27
CA LYS A 428 -17.71 -21.84 1.14
C LYS A 428 -16.33 -21.36 0.76
N ASP A 429 -16.22 -20.06 0.46
CA ASP A 429 -14.96 -19.47 0.05
C ASP A 429 -14.05 -19.31 1.26
N ARG A 430 -12.77 -19.63 1.07
CA ARG A 430 -11.80 -19.65 2.16
C ARG A 430 -10.45 -19.11 1.69
N ALA A 431 -9.97 -18.08 2.38
CA ALA A 431 -8.59 -17.63 2.23
C ALA A 431 -7.61 -18.74 2.68
N THR A 432 -6.64 -19.06 1.84
CA THR A 432 -5.63 -20.10 2.09
C THR A 432 -4.24 -19.52 2.37
N GLY A 433 -4.09 -18.19 2.33
CA GLY A 433 -2.87 -17.48 2.72
C GLY A 433 -2.15 -16.86 1.53
N ALA A 434 -0.82 -16.75 1.59
CA ALA A 434 -0.02 -16.23 0.49
C ALA A 434 0.09 -17.25 -0.66
N CYS A 435 0.36 -16.74 -1.86
CA CYS A 435 0.73 -17.54 -3.02
C CYS A 435 1.86 -16.87 -3.79
N ASP A 436 2.64 -17.65 -4.54
CA ASP A 436 3.56 -17.12 -5.54
C ASP A 436 2.76 -16.69 -6.78
N ALA A 437 2.78 -15.40 -7.14
CA ALA A 437 1.98 -14.92 -8.27
C ALA A 437 2.50 -15.34 -9.67
N ARG A 438 3.75 -15.81 -9.77
CA ARG A 438 4.36 -16.28 -11.03
C ARG A 438 4.28 -17.79 -11.17
N ARG A 439 4.38 -18.51 -10.05
CA ARG A 439 4.28 -19.96 -9.98
C ARG A 439 3.27 -20.35 -8.89
N PRO A 440 1.96 -20.08 -9.09
CA PRO A 440 0.96 -20.25 -8.05
C PRO A 440 1.00 -21.62 -7.41
N VAL A 441 1.16 -21.60 -6.09
CA VAL A 441 1.03 -22.74 -5.21
C VAL A 441 0.48 -22.26 -3.88
N SER A 442 -0.46 -23.01 -3.32
CA SER A 442 -1.01 -22.74 -1.99
C SER A 442 -1.49 -24.04 -1.35
N GLY A 443 -1.61 -24.02 -0.02
CA GLY A 443 -2.09 -25.14 0.76
C GLY A 443 -3.01 -24.71 1.89
N THR A 444 -3.90 -25.59 2.33
CA THR A 444 -4.75 -25.33 3.48
C THR A 444 -5.20 -26.62 4.16
N TRP A 445 -5.49 -26.52 5.44
CA TRP A 445 -6.17 -27.56 6.20
C TRP A 445 -7.66 -27.57 5.87
N TRP A 446 -8.18 -28.72 5.48
CA TRP A 446 -9.57 -28.93 5.13
C TRP A 446 -10.15 -30.12 5.92
N LYS A 447 -11.40 -29.97 6.37
CA LYS A 447 -12.13 -31.03 7.06
C LYS A 447 -13.15 -31.62 6.09
N SER A 448 -13.05 -32.92 5.87
CA SER A 448 -14.01 -33.66 5.05
C SER A 448 -15.41 -33.68 5.68
N PRO A 449 -16.47 -33.93 4.87
CA PRO A 449 -17.82 -34.13 5.40
C PRO A 449 -17.89 -35.26 6.44
N SER A 450 -17.05 -36.30 6.32
CA SER A 450 -16.94 -37.38 7.30
C SER A 450 -16.16 -36.98 8.57
N GLY A 451 -15.79 -35.71 8.72
CA GLY A 451 -15.14 -35.16 9.91
C GLY A 451 -13.61 -35.34 9.99
N ARG A 452 -12.99 -36.03 9.02
CA ARG A 452 -11.53 -36.27 9.00
C ARG A 452 -10.78 -35.06 8.42
N TRP A 453 -9.62 -34.74 8.98
CA TRP A 453 -8.76 -33.65 8.52
C TRP A 453 -7.79 -34.13 7.45
N TYR A 454 -7.62 -33.27 6.45
CA TYR A 454 -6.65 -33.43 5.37
C TYR A 454 -5.91 -32.11 5.16
N TYR A 455 -4.65 -32.22 4.79
CA TYR A 455 -3.92 -31.12 4.18
C TYR A 455 -4.11 -31.21 2.67
N LEU A 456 -4.58 -30.12 2.06
CA LEU A 456 -4.69 -29.97 0.62
C LEU A 456 -3.63 -28.97 0.16
N ALA A 457 -2.97 -29.24 -0.95
CA ALA A 457 -2.16 -28.25 -1.64
C ALA A 457 -2.29 -28.41 -3.15
N ALA A 458 -2.35 -27.32 -3.89
CA ALA A 458 -2.37 -27.36 -5.33
C ALA A 458 -1.36 -26.39 -5.93
N ALA A 459 -0.93 -26.68 -7.15
CA ALA A 459 0.02 -25.86 -7.90
C ALA A 459 -0.45 -25.64 -9.34
N ALA A 460 0.04 -24.58 -9.96
CA ALA A 460 -0.27 -24.21 -11.33
C ALA A 460 0.15 -25.29 -12.35
N ARG A 461 -0.32 -25.15 -13.59
CA ARG A 461 0.05 -26.07 -14.68
C ARG A 461 1.56 -26.13 -14.86
N GLY A 462 2.09 -27.34 -15.04
CA GLY A 462 3.54 -27.58 -15.17
C GLY A 462 4.30 -27.61 -13.84
N LEU A 463 3.59 -27.56 -12.71
CA LEU A 463 4.18 -27.61 -11.37
C LEU A 463 3.63 -28.78 -10.56
N VAL A 464 4.45 -29.27 -9.64
CA VAL A 464 4.06 -30.31 -8.67
C VAL A 464 4.10 -29.74 -7.25
N PRO A 465 2.97 -29.72 -6.51
CA PRO A 465 2.95 -29.25 -5.13
C PRO A 465 3.68 -30.22 -4.21
N HIS A 466 4.44 -29.67 -3.26
CA HIS A 466 5.13 -30.39 -2.20
C HIS A 466 4.76 -29.76 -0.86
N ALA A 467 4.51 -30.59 0.16
CA ALA A 467 4.15 -30.15 1.49
C ALA A 467 5.09 -30.80 2.52
N GLU A 468 5.87 -29.99 3.22
CA GLU A 468 6.75 -30.43 4.30
C GLU A 468 5.98 -30.37 5.64
N GLY A 469 6.13 -31.40 6.46
CA GLY A 469 5.42 -31.52 7.74
C GLY A 469 4.11 -32.32 7.67
N VAL A 470 3.86 -33.03 6.56
CA VAL A 470 2.77 -34.00 6.43
C VAL A 470 3.32 -35.35 5.96
N ASP A 471 2.87 -36.43 6.60
CA ASP A 471 3.23 -37.79 6.22
C ASP A 471 2.26 -38.38 5.20
N ARG A 472 2.73 -39.33 4.37
CA ARG A 472 1.91 -40.11 3.42
C ARG A 472 1.02 -39.24 2.52
N SER A 473 1.63 -38.28 1.84
CA SER A 473 0.93 -37.47 0.84
C SER A 473 0.74 -38.22 -0.48
N THR A 474 -0.37 -37.96 -1.15
CA THR A 474 -0.64 -38.43 -2.52
C THR A 474 -0.90 -37.23 -3.41
N THR A 475 -0.26 -37.18 -4.58
CA THR A 475 -0.46 -36.09 -5.54
C THR A 475 -1.06 -36.64 -6.82
N ARG A 476 -2.25 -36.12 -7.19
CA ARG A 476 -2.91 -36.43 -8.46
C ARG A 476 -3.48 -35.15 -9.07
N HIS A 477 -3.36 -35.00 -10.39
CA HIS A 477 -3.87 -33.84 -11.12
C HIS A 477 -3.47 -32.48 -10.50
N ARG A 478 -2.22 -32.36 -10.04
CA ARG A 478 -1.66 -31.18 -9.36
C ARG A 478 -2.28 -30.85 -7.99
N LEU A 479 -3.05 -31.77 -7.42
CA LEU A 479 -3.57 -31.69 -6.05
C LEU A 479 -2.84 -32.71 -5.18
N LEU A 480 -2.14 -32.22 -4.17
CA LEU A 480 -1.61 -33.00 -3.06
C LEU A 480 -2.67 -33.12 -1.96
N VAL A 481 -2.87 -34.34 -1.47
CA VAL A 481 -3.73 -34.65 -0.33
C VAL A 481 -2.93 -35.49 0.67
N ALA A 482 -2.88 -35.04 1.92
CA ALA A 482 -2.25 -35.78 3.00
C ALA A 482 -3.23 -35.91 4.20
N PRO A 483 -3.52 -37.12 4.68
CA PRO A 483 -4.26 -37.30 5.92
C PRO A 483 -3.36 -36.91 7.11
N ALA A 484 -3.77 -35.93 7.91
CA ALA A 484 -2.97 -35.52 9.06
C ALA A 484 -3.81 -34.76 10.11
N ALA A 485 -3.36 -34.82 11.37
CA ALA A 485 -3.88 -33.98 12.44
C ALA A 485 -3.39 -32.53 12.25
N ARG A 486 -4.20 -31.54 12.66
CA ARG A 486 -3.91 -30.10 12.47
C ARG A 486 -2.87 -29.57 13.47
N THR A 487 -1.79 -30.31 13.67
CA THR A 487 -0.87 -30.15 14.80
C THR A 487 0.48 -29.52 14.44
N SER A 488 0.88 -29.55 13.16
CA SER A 488 2.20 -29.06 12.72
C SER A 488 2.10 -27.94 11.68
N PRO A 489 3.00 -26.93 11.70
CA PRO A 489 3.12 -25.99 10.60
C PRO A 489 3.54 -26.73 9.33
N VAL A 490 2.87 -26.43 8.21
CA VAL A 490 3.14 -27.06 6.92
C VAL A 490 3.70 -26.01 5.97
N THR A 491 4.84 -26.31 5.37
CA THR A 491 5.46 -25.47 4.34
C THR A 491 5.12 -26.03 2.98
N VAL A 492 4.58 -25.20 2.08
CA VAL A 492 4.19 -25.62 0.73
C VAL A 492 5.09 -24.97 -0.30
N THR A 493 5.61 -25.79 -1.21
CA THR A 493 6.43 -25.37 -2.34
C THR A 493 5.94 -26.04 -3.63
N ALA A 494 6.43 -25.58 -4.77
CA ALA A 494 6.16 -26.18 -6.07
C ALA A 494 7.45 -26.31 -6.86
N ARG A 495 7.61 -27.45 -7.54
CA ARG A 495 8.74 -27.73 -8.43
C ARG A 495 8.30 -27.81 -9.87
#